data_AF-A0AAX1VN15-F1
#
_entry.id   AF-A0AAX1VN15-F1
#
_cell.length_a   1.000
_cell.length_b   1.000
_cell.length_c   1.000
_cell.angle_alpha   90.00
_cell.angle_beta   90.00
_cell.angle_gamma   90.00
#
_symmetry.space_group_name_H-M   'P 1'
#
loop_
_entity.id
_entity.type
_entity.pdbx_description
1 polymer ?
#
loop_
_entity_poly.entity_id
_entity_poly.type
_entity_poly.pdbx_seq_one_letter_code
_entity_poly.pdbx_strand_id
1 'polypeptide(L)'
;MKAVPWRGIGLLLILLALAGALYGSYRHGVTVTDLAWQAKWAEQSKVQSEAVASTTTEYRTEEQRRQKAANQVANDARQEQTAALTDAAVADAAGERLRVEAGKLAAASSCAPVDTGAAQRGKAANRAAMVLSELLSRSDARAGELAKYADSARLAGLACNRFVEELSNTTNSARP
;
A
#
# COMPACT_ATOMS: atom_id res chain seq x y z
N MET A 1 -93.99 -11.98 19.33
CA MET A 1 -92.64 -11.95 19.94
C MET A 1 -92.28 -13.39 20.29
N LYS A 2 -91.43 -14.05 19.50
CA LYS A 2 -91.11 -15.48 19.67
C LYS A 2 -90.21 -15.65 20.89
N ALA A 3 -90.69 -16.34 21.92
CA ALA A 3 -89.92 -16.68 23.10
C ALA A 3 -88.74 -17.57 22.69
N VAL A 4 -87.53 -17.03 22.77
CA VAL A 4 -86.32 -17.83 22.61
C VAL A 4 -86.27 -18.80 23.80
N PRO A 5 -86.10 -20.11 23.59
CA PRO A 5 -86.03 -21.06 24.68
C PRO A 5 -84.77 -20.75 25.51
N TRP A 6 -84.96 -20.39 26.78
CA TRP A 6 -83.89 -20.01 27.72
C TRP A 6 -82.73 -21.03 27.77
N ARG A 7 -83.04 -22.30 27.49
CA ARG A 7 -82.07 -23.40 27.36
C ARG A 7 -81.10 -23.24 26.17
N GLY A 8 -81.57 -22.69 25.05
CA GLY A 8 -80.74 -22.44 23.87
C GLY A 8 -79.76 -21.29 24.08
N ILE A 9 -80.18 -20.25 24.81
CA ILE A 9 -79.31 -19.13 25.20
C ILE A 9 -78.21 -19.63 26.15
N GLY A 10 -78.56 -20.46 27.14
CA GLY A 10 -77.59 -21.04 28.07
C GLY A 10 -76.52 -21.89 27.39
N LEU A 11 -76.92 -22.77 26.46
CA LEU A 11 -75.97 -23.57 25.68
C LEU A 11 -75.05 -22.71 24.79
N LEU A 12 -75.60 -21.66 24.18
CA LEU A 12 -74.83 -20.76 23.32
C LEU A 12 -73.79 -19.95 24.12
N LEU A 13 -74.14 -19.52 25.34
CA LEU A 13 -73.20 -18.86 26.26
C LEU A 13 -72.08 -19.79 26.72
N ILE A 14 -72.40 -21.06 27.01
CA ILE A 14 -71.39 -22.07 27.39
C ILE A 14 -70.44 -22.33 26.22
N LEU A 15 -70.95 -22.47 24.99
CA LEU A 15 -70.11 -22.66 23.81
C LEU A 15 -69.20 -21.45 23.55
N LEU A 16 -69.71 -20.23 23.73
CA LEU A 16 -68.91 -19.00 23.61
C LEU A 16 -67.80 -18.93 24.68
N ALA A 17 -68.11 -19.30 25.93
CA ALA A 17 -67.13 -19.33 27.01
C ALA A 17 -66.02 -20.37 26.73
N LEU A 18 -66.39 -21.56 26.25
CA LEU A 18 -65.44 -22.60 25.86
C LEU A 18 -64.57 -22.17 24.67
N ALA A 19 -65.18 -21.56 23.64
CA ALA A 19 -64.45 -21.04 22.49
C ALA A 19 -63.47 -19.92 22.89
N GLY A 20 -63.89 -19.01 23.78
CA GLY A 20 -63.02 -17.95 24.32
C GLY A 20 -61.86 -18.50 25.14
N ALA A 21 -62.09 -19.50 25.99
CA ALA A 21 -61.04 -20.16 26.78
C ALA A 21 -60.03 -20.90 25.88
N LEU A 22 -60.51 -21.66 24.89
CA LEU A 22 -59.65 -22.35 23.92
C LEU A 22 -58.84 -21.35 23.09
N TYR A 23 -59.47 -20.29 22.57
CA TYR A 23 -58.78 -19.25 21.81
C TYR A 23 -57.74 -18.51 22.67
N GLY A 24 -58.06 -18.20 23.92
CA GLY A 24 -57.14 -17.61 24.89
C GLY A 24 -55.92 -18.49 25.14
N SER A 25 -56.12 -19.79 25.38
CA SER A 25 -55.03 -20.75 25.58
C SER A 25 -54.15 -20.91 24.34
N TYR A 26 -54.75 -20.95 23.15
CA TYR A 26 -54.01 -21.03 21.88
C TYR A 26 -53.17 -19.77 21.63
N ARG A 27 -53.77 -18.58 21.79
CA ARG A 27 -53.06 -17.31 21.62
C ARG A 27 -51.92 -17.18 22.63
N HIS A 28 -52.14 -17.56 23.88
CA HIS A 28 -51.11 -17.55 24.90
C HIS A 28 -49.96 -18.50 24.54
N GLY A 29 -50.27 -19.73 24.12
CA GLY A 29 -49.28 -20.70 23.64
C GLY A 29 -48.44 -20.15 22.47
N VAL A 30 -49.10 -19.61 21.44
CA VAL A 30 -48.43 -19.02 20.27
C VAL A 30 -47.53 -17.85 20.69
N THR A 31 -47.99 -16.95 21.55
CA THR A 31 -47.18 -15.81 22.01
C THR A 31 -45.94 -16.25 22.78
N VAL A 32 -46.04 -17.28 23.64
CA VAL A 32 -44.88 -17.79 24.40
C VAL A 32 -43.89 -18.45 23.45
N THR A 33 -44.37 -19.25 22.49
CA THR A 33 -43.50 -19.88 21.50
C THR A 33 -42.83 -18.88 20.56
N ASP A 34 -43.55 -17.84 20.15
CA ASP A 34 -43.04 -16.79 19.28
C ASP A 34 -41.97 -15.94 20.00
N LEU A 35 -42.22 -15.55 21.25
CA LEU A 35 -41.22 -14.87 22.07
C LEU A 35 -39.97 -15.73 22.30
N ALA A 36 -40.13 -17.03 22.57
CA ALA A 36 -39.02 -17.95 22.74
C ALA A 36 -38.22 -18.13 21.44
N TRP A 37 -38.91 -18.17 20.29
CA TRP A 37 -38.29 -18.25 18.98
C TRP A 37 -37.53 -16.97 18.62
N GLN A 38 -38.16 -15.81 18.81
CA GLN A 38 -37.55 -14.49 18.60
C GLN A 38 -36.33 -14.29 19.49
N ALA A 39 -36.36 -14.72 20.76
CA ALA A 39 -35.22 -14.65 21.66
C ALA A 39 -34.04 -15.49 21.15
N LYS A 40 -34.28 -16.73 20.68
CA LYS A 40 -33.23 -17.57 20.08
C LYS A 40 -32.66 -16.96 18.81
N TRP A 41 -33.51 -16.38 17.97
CA TRP A 41 -33.08 -15.69 16.76
C TRP A 41 -32.25 -14.44 17.04
N ALA A 42 -32.66 -13.65 18.03
CA ALA A 42 -31.93 -12.46 18.45
C ALA A 42 -30.53 -12.84 18.98
N GLU A 43 -30.44 -13.89 19.79
CA GLU A 43 -29.16 -14.39 20.30
C GLU A 43 -28.24 -14.86 19.16
N GLN A 44 -28.76 -15.67 18.23
CA GLN A 44 -27.97 -16.12 17.08
C GLN A 44 -27.55 -14.96 16.16
N SER A 45 -28.43 -13.99 15.94
CA SER A 45 -28.13 -12.80 15.13
C SER A 45 -27.05 -11.95 15.80
N LYS A 46 -27.10 -11.82 17.13
CA LYS A 46 -26.08 -11.12 17.92
C LYS A 46 -24.73 -11.81 17.80
N VAL A 47 -24.66 -13.12 18.04
CA VAL A 47 -23.42 -13.91 17.92
C VAL A 47 -22.83 -13.80 16.51
N GLN A 48 -23.66 -13.90 15.47
CA GLN A 48 -23.19 -13.71 14.10
C GLN A 48 -22.70 -12.28 13.84
N SER A 49 -23.40 -11.26 14.34
CA SER A 49 -22.99 -9.87 14.18
C SER A 49 -21.68 -9.56 14.91
N GLU A 50 -21.49 -10.12 16.10
CA GLU A 50 -20.25 -9.97 16.87
C GLU A 50 -19.09 -10.70 16.19
N ALA A 51 -19.30 -11.92 15.68
CA ALA A 51 -18.29 -12.67 14.92
C ALA A 51 -17.89 -11.95 13.62
N VAL A 52 -18.85 -11.35 12.90
CA VAL A 52 -18.56 -10.54 11.71
C VAL A 52 -17.84 -9.23 12.09
N ALA A 53 -18.24 -8.59 13.19
CA ALA A 53 -17.61 -7.36 13.65
C ALA A 53 -16.16 -7.59 14.07
N SER A 54 -15.88 -8.62 14.88
CA SER A 54 -14.53 -8.95 15.35
C SER A 54 -13.59 -9.30 14.20
N THR A 55 -14.02 -10.20 13.33
CA THR A 55 -13.24 -10.57 12.13
C THR A 55 -12.99 -9.35 11.24
N THR A 56 -14.00 -8.53 10.97
CA THR A 56 -13.84 -7.33 10.15
C THR A 56 -12.88 -6.32 10.78
N THR A 57 -12.88 -6.15 12.11
CA THR A 57 -11.93 -5.25 12.78
C THR A 57 -10.50 -5.75 12.67
N GLU A 58 -10.25 -7.05 12.88
CA GLU A 58 -8.92 -7.66 12.78
C GLU A 58 -8.37 -7.58 11.35
N TYR A 59 -9.20 -7.89 10.34
CA TYR A 59 -8.81 -7.78 8.94
C TYR A 59 -8.52 -6.32 8.55
N ARG A 60 -9.31 -5.35 9.03
CA ARG A 60 -9.07 -3.93 8.74
C ARG A 60 -7.81 -3.40 9.42
N THR A 61 -7.50 -3.84 10.64
CA THR A 61 -6.28 -3.43 11.34
C THR A 61 -5.04 -3.97 10.65
N GLU A 62 -5.06 -5.22 10.20
CA GLU A 62 -3.95 -5.80 9.42
C GLU A 62 -3.79 -5.12 8.06
N GLU A 63 -4.90 -4.84 7.36
CA GLU A 63 -4.85 -4.13 6.08
C GLU A 63 -4.29 -2.71 6.24
N GLN A 64 -4.71 -1.98 7.27
CA GLN A 64 -4.16 -0.65 7.57
C GLN A 64 -2.68 -0.70 7.95
N ARG A 65 -2.25 -1.73 8.70
CA ARG A 65 -0.84 -1.94 9.04
C ARG A 65 0.00 -2.17 7.79
N ARG A 66 -0.46 -3.04 6.88
CA ARG A 66 0.20 -3.32 5.59
C ARG A 66 0.28 -2.09 4.71
N GLN A 67 -0.82 -1.34 4.58
CA GLN A 67 -0.85 -0.10 3.80
C GLN A 67 0.09 0.96 4.40
N LYS A 68 0.14 1.11 5.72
CA LYS A 68 1.06 2.04 6.38
C LYS A 68 2.52 1.67 6.13
N ALA A 69 2.86 0.39 6.24
CA ALA A 69 4.21 -0.11 5.94
C ALA A 69 4.58 0.11 4.47
N ALA A 70 3.68 -0.19 3.54
CA ALA A 70 3.89 0.06 2.11
C ALA A 70 4.08 1.56 1.81
N ASN A 71 3.28 2.43 2.42
CA ASN A 71 3.40 3.88 2.27
C ASN A 71 4.72 4.42 2.85
N GLN A 72 5.18 3.88 3.99
CA GLN A 72 6.49 4.26 4.55
C GLN A 72 7.62 3.87 3.59
N VAL A 73 7.65 2.64 3.10
CA VAL A 73 8.68 2.19 2.14
C VAL A 73 8.64 3.03 0.86
N ALA A 74 7.45 3.36 0.35
CA ALA A 74 7.31 4.22 -0.83
C ALA A 74 7.81 5.65 -0.58
N ASN A 75 7.55 6.21 0.61
CA ASN A 75 8.02 7.54 0.98
C ASN A 75 9.54 7.57 1.17
N ASP A 76 10.10 6.58 1.85
CA ASP A 76 11.54 6.44 2.08
C ASP A 76 12.26 6.30 0.72
N ALA A 77 11.76 5.46 -0.17
CA ALA A 77 12.30 5.30 -1.53
C ALA A 77 12.24 6.60 -2.35
N ARG A 78 11.14 7.38 -2.25
CA ARG A 78 11.04 8.70 -2.90
C ARG A 78 12.03 9.70 -2.32
N GLN A 79 12.26 9.67 -1.01
CA GLN A 79 13.21 10.55 -0.35
C GLN A 79 14.65 10.21 -0.76
N GLU A 80 15.01 8.92 -0.77
CA GLU A 80 16.30 8.44 -1.27
C GLU A 80 16.50 8.78 -2.75
N GLN A 81 15.48 8.60 -3.59
CA GLN A 81 15.53 8.98 -5.00
C GLN A 81 15.75 10.49 -5.18
N THR A 82 15.08 11.32 -4.38
CA THR A 82 15.24 12.77 -4.43
C THR A 82 16.64 13.21 -3.99
N ALA A 83 17.19 12.58 -2.95
CA ALA A 83 18.56 12.81 -2.50
C ALA A 83 19.55 12.42 -3.60
N ALA A 84 19.42 11.22 -4.19
CA ALA A 84 20.28 10.75 -5.27
C ALA A 84 20.22 11.64 -6.52
N LEU A 85 19.04 12.15 -6.88
CA LEU A 85 18.89 13.10 -7.99
C LEU A 85 19.55 14.45 -7.67
N THR A 86 19.47 14.91 -6.42
CA THR A 86 20.11 16.15 -5.98
C THR A 86 21.63 16.01 -6.01
N ASP A 87 22.16 14.89 -5.49
CA ASP A 87 23.59 14.59 -5.50
C ASP A 87 24.12 14.46 -6.93
N ALA A 88 23.37 13.80 -7.82
CA ALA A 88 23.70 13.73 -9.24
C ALA A 88 23.76 15.13 -9.88
N ALA A 89 22.79 16.00 -9.60
CA ALA A 89 22.78 17.37 -10.12
C ALA A 89 23.96 18.20 -9.59
N VAL A 90 24.36 18.01 -8.33
CA VAL A 90 25.54 18.66 -7.74
C VAL A 90 26.82 18.15 -8.41
N ALA A 91 26.93 16.84 -8.65
CA ALA A 91 28.06 16.25 -9.35
C ALA A 91 28.17 16.74 -10.81
N ASP A 92 27.04 16.82 -11.53
CA ASP A 92 26.99 17.35 -12.89
C ASP A 92 27.41 18.83 -12.93
N ALA A 93 26.94 19.64 -11.99
CA ALA A 93 27.34 21.05 -11.89
C ALA A 93 28.83 21.22 -11.57
N ALA A 94 29.38 20.36 -10.70
CA ALA A 94 30.82 20.34 -10.41
C ALA A 94 31.64 19.91 -11.64
N GLY A 95 31.18 18.89 -12.37
CA GLY A 95 31.77 18.42 -13.62
C GLY A 95 31.79 19.52 -14.70
N GLU A 96 30.69 20.25 -14.85
CA GLU A 96 30.61 21.35 -15.81
C GLU A 96 31.54 22.51 -15.46
N ARG A 97 31.62 22.88 -14.17
CA ARG A 97 32.59 23.88 -13.70
C ARG A 97 34.03 23.45 -14.00
N LEU A 98 34.37 22.18 -13.77
CA LEU A 98 35.69 21.62 -14.11
C LEU A 98 35.97 21.70 -15.62
N ARG A 99 35.01 21.36 -16.48
CA ARG A 99 35.16 21.51 -17.94
C ARG A 99 35.39 22.96 -18.36
N VAL A 100 34.64 23.90 -17.79
CA VAL A 100 34.79 25.33 -18.06
C VAL A 100 36.16 25.84 -17.64
N GLU A 101 36.62 25.50 -16.43
CA GLU A 101 37.95 25.91 -15.94
C GLU A 101 39.09 25.25 -16.74
N ALA A 102 38.95 23.97 -17.09
CA ALA A 102 39.90 23.29 -17.97
C ALA A 102 39.95 23.94 -19.36
N GLY A 103 38.80 24.33 -19.92
CA GLY A 103 38.70 25.06 -21.19
C GLY A 103 39.38 26.43 -21.13
N LYS A 104 39.18 27.19 -20.04
CA LYS A 104 39.88 28.48 -19.81
C LYS A 104 41.39 28.29 -19.71
N LEU A 105 41.85 27.26 -19.00
CA LEU A 105 43.29 26.96 -18.86
C LEU A 105 43.91 26.53 -20.21
N ALA A 106 43.20 25.72 -20.99
CA ALA A 106 43.61 25.33 -22.33
C ALA A 106 43.68 26.54 -23.28
N ALA A 107 42.71 27.47 -23.20
CA ALA A 107 42.74 28.71 -23.98
C ALA A 107 43.90 29.63 -23.55
N ALA A 108 44.13 29.80 -22.24
CA ALA A 108 45.23 30.63 -21.71
C ALA A 108 46.61 30.10 -22.11
N SER A 109 46.81 28.77 -22.07
CA SER A 109 48.05 28.14 -22.52
C SER A 109 48.27 28.23 -24.04
N SER A 110 47.19 28.34 -24.83
CA SER A 110 47.29 28.53 -26.29
C SER A 110 47.75 29.93 -26.73
N CYS A 111 47.68 30.93 -25.83
CA CYS A 111 48.11 32.31 -26.10
C CYS A 111 49.59 32.59 -25.75
N ALA A 112 50.33 31.60 -25.21
CA ALA A 112 51.76 31.72 -24.97
C ALA A 112 52.54 31.67 -26.31
N PRO A 113 53.63 32.45 -26.49
CA PRO A 113 54.42 32.40 -27.72
C PRO A 113 55.13 31.04 -27.81
N VAL A 114 54.72 30.19 -28.76
CA VAL A 114 55.25 28.84 -28.92
C VAL A 114 55.93 28.67 -30.28
N ASP A 115 57.09 28.04 -30.22
CA ASP A 115 57.94 27.64 -31.34
C ASP A 115 57.18 26.76 -32.36
N THR A 116 57.34 27.04 -33.66
CA THR A 116 56.44 26.54 -34.73
C THR A 116 56.40 25.01 -34.85
N GLY A 117 57.49 24.33 -34.51
CA GLY A 117 57.57 22.85 -34.46
C GLY A 117 56.92 22.23 -33.22
N ALA A 118 56.87 22.95 -32.10
CA ALA A 118 56.14 22.55 -30.90
C ALA A 118 54.63 22.80 -31.04
N ALA A 119 54.23 23.86 -31.77
CA ALA A 119 52.84 24.17 -32.06
C ALA A 119 52.14 23.10 -32.92
N GLN A 120 52.83 22.52 -33.91
CA GLN A 120 52.28 21.40 -34.70
C GLN A 120 52.12 20.10 -33.88
N ARG A 121 53.12 19.75 -33.06
CA ARG A 121 53.00 18.62 -32.11
C ARG A 121 51.91 18.85 -31.06
N GLY A 122 51.76 20.08 -30.58
CA GLY A 122 50.69 20.48 -29.66
C GLY A 122 49.29 20.34 -30.27
N LYS A 123 49.11 20.63 -31.56
CA LYS A 123 47.81 20.44 -32.25
C LYS A 123 47.41 18.97 -32.34
N ALA A 124 48.34 18.05 -32.63
CA ALA A 124 48.06 16.63 -32.64
C ALA A 124 47.75 16.09 -31.23
N ALA A 125 48.52 16.52 -30.22
CA ALA A 125 48.29 16.18 -28.82
C ALA A 125 46.93 16.70 -28.30
N ASN A 126 46.53 17.94 -28.64
CA ASN A 126 45.22 18.49 -28.26
C ASN A 126 44.06 17.75 -28.91
N ARG A 127 44.18 17.34 -30.19
CA ARG A 127 43.13 16.51 -30.82
C ARG A 127 43.01 15.15 -30.14
N ALA A 128 44.13 14.51 -29.80
CA ALA A 128 44.11 13.25 -29.06
C ALA A 128 43.49 13.42 -27.67
N ALA A 129 43.81 14.51 -26.95
CA ALA A 129 43.22 14.82 -25.65
C ALA A 129 41.71 15.07 -25.73
N MET A 130 41.23 15.79 -26.76
CA MET A 130 39.79 15.99 -26.97
C MET A 130 39.06 14.68 -27.25
N VAL A 131 39.61 13.79 -28.08
CA VAL A 131 39.00 12.49 -28.37
C VAL A 131 38.98 11.60 -27.13
N LEU A 132 40.07 11.57 -26.35
CA LEU A 132 40.12 10.83 -25.08
C LEU A 132 39.12 11.38 -24.07
N SER A 133 38.95 12.70 -23.99
CA SER A 133 37.95 13.33 -23.12
C SER A 133 36.52 12.98 -23.52
N GLU A 134 36.21 12.98 -24.81
CA GLU A 134 34.89 12.56 -25.32
C GLU A 134 34.62 11.07 -25.06
N LEU A 135 35.63 10.21 -25.28
CA LEU A 135 35.52 8.78 -25.00
C LEU A 135 35.32 8.50 -23.51
N LEU A 136 36.07 9.19 -22.65
CA LEU A 136 35.91 9.09 -21.21
C LEU A 136 34.51 9.55 -20.80
N SER A 137 34.03 10.67 -21.32
CA SER A 137 32.69 11.17 -21.02
C SER A 137 31.58 10.21 -21.46
N ARG A 138 31.72 9.55 -22.61
CA ARG A 138 30.77 8.51 -23.06
C ARG A 138 30.85 7.24 -22.22
N SER A 139 32.05 6.83 -21.84
CA SER A 139 32.28 5.67 -20.98
C SER A 139 31.67 5.89 -19.60
N ASP A 140 31.91 7.05 -19.00
CA ASP A 140 31.38 7.42 -17.70
C ASP A 140 29.85 7.57 -17.73
N ALA A 141 29.30 8.15 -18.80
CA ALA A 141 27.84 8.20 -18.97
C ALA A 141 27.21 6.79 -19.03
N ARG A 142 27.84 5.85 -19.75
CA ARG A 142 27.38 4.46 -19.81
C ARG A 142 27.53 3.74 -18.47
N ALA A 143 28.65 3.94 -17.78
CA ALA A 143 28.88 3.40 -16.45
C ALA A 143 27.84 3.93 -15.44
N GLY A 144 27.50 5.21 -15.53
CA GLY A 144 26.47 5.84 -14.69
C GLY A 144 25.08 5.25 -14.93
N GLU A 145 24.68 5.03 -16.19
CA GLU A 145 23.39 4.38 -16.50
C GLU A 145 23.33 2.92 -16.00
N LEU A 146 24.44 2.18 -16.12
CA LEU A 146 24.57 0.82 -15.57
C LEU A 146 24.48 0.80 -14.04
N ALA A 147 25.15 1.75 -13.37
CA ALA A 147 25.10 1.88 -11.93
C ALA A 147 23.67 2.17 -11.44
N LYS A 148 22.95 3.13 -12.08
CA LYS A 148 21.55 3.42 -11.77
C LYS A 148 20.66 2.18 -11.90
N TYR A 149 20.82 1.42 -12.98
CA TYR A 149 20.07 0.18 -13.17
C TYR A 149 20.39 -0.85 -12.07
N ALA A 150 21.68 -1.06 -11.78
CA ALA A 150 22.12 -2.00 -10.75
C ALA A 150 21.60 -1.63 -9.35
N ASP A 151 21.64 -0.35 -8.98
CA ASP A 151 21.14 0.15 -7.71
C ASP A 151 19.61 0.00 -7.62
N SER A 152 18.89 0.30 -8.70
CA SER A 152 17.43 0.10 -8.75
C SER A 152 17.04 -1.37 -8.60
N ALA A 153 17.76 -2.28 -9.27
CA ALA A 153 17.53 -3.72 -9.17
C ALA A 153 17.86 -4.25 -7.77
N ARG A 154 18.93 -3.75 -7.15
CA ARG A 154 19.31 -4.09 -5.78
C ARG A 154 18.25 -3.63 -4.77
N LEU A 155 17.78 -2.40 -4.88
CA LEU A 155 16.70 -1.86 -4.03
C LEU A 155 15.42 -2.68 -4.18
N ALA A 156 15.01 -3.01 -5.40
CA ALA A 156 13.85 -3.86 -5.66
C ALA A 156 14.02 -5.26 -5.05
N GLY A 157 15.21 -5.87 -5.17
CA GLY A 157 15.52 -7.15 -4.54
C GLY A 157 15.46 -7.13 -3.02
N LEU A 158 16.01 -6.07 -2.40
CA LEU A 158 15.94 -5.87 -0.95
C LEU A 158 14.50 -5.69 -0.46
N ALA A 159 13.68 -4.94 -1.21
CA ALA A 159 12.26 -4.76 -0.90
C ALA A 159 11.50 -6.10 -0.94
N CYS A 160 11.76 -6.94 -1.95
CA CYS A 160 11.16 -8.27 -2.06
C CYS A 160 11.53 -9.17 -0.86
N ASN A 161 12.82 -9.20 -0.50
CA ASN A 161 13.29 -10.00 0.63
C ASN A 161 12.66 -9.54 1.95
N ARG A 162 12.62 -8.23 2.22
CA ARG A 162 11.97 -7.69 3.42
C ARG A 162 10.49 -8.03 3.49
N PHE A 163 9.79 -7.99 2.35
CA PHE A 163 8.38 -8.36 2.29
C PHE A 163 8.16 -9.84 2.64
N VAL A 164 8.99 -10.74 2.10
CA VAL A 164 8.93 -12.17 2.43
C VAL A 164 9.28 -12.42 3.90
N GLU A 165 10.28 -11.74 4.43
CA GLU A 165 10.68 -11.85 5.84
C GLU A 165 9.56 -11.42 6.78
N GLU A 166 8.89 -10.30 6.50
CA GLU A 166 7.72 -9.83 7.25
C GLU A 166 6.54 -10.82 7.18
N LEU A 167 6.26 -11.39 6.02
CA LEU A 167 5.22 -12.43 5.87
C LEU A 167 5.58 -13.71 6.65
N SER A 168 6.86 -14.11 6.66
CA SER A 168 7.31 -15.29 7.39
C SER A 168 7.24 -15.09 8.90
N ASN A 169 7.62 -13.90 9.40
CA ASN A 169 7.56 -13.55 10.82
C ASN A 169 6.13 -13.46 11.33
N THR A 170 5.23 -12.87 10.55
CA THR A 170 3.79 -12.82 10.89
C THR A 170 3.17 -14.22 10.91
N THR A 171 3.56 -15.10 9.98
CA THR A 171 3.11 -16.51 9.98
C THR A 171 3.62 -17.27 11.20
N ASN A 172 4.87 -17.07 11.62
CA ASN A 172 5.43 -17.69 12.81
C ASN A 172 4.79 -17.13 14.11
N SER A 173 4.48 -15.84 14.15
CA SER A 173 3.79 -15.23 15.29
C SER A 173 2.32 -15.64 15.42
N ALA A 174 1.69 -16.10 14.34
CA ALA A 174 0.31 -16.59 14.32
C ALA A 174 0.18 -18.10 14.62
N ARG A 175 1.31 -18.79 14.84
CA ARG A 175 1.35 -20.22 15.21
C ARG A 175 1.50 -20.32 16.74
N PRO A 176 0.62 -21.04 17.47
CA PRO A 176 0.69 -21.17 18.93
C PRO A 176 1.90 -21.97 19.39
#